data_AF-A0A964AR84-F1
#
_entry.id   AF-A0A964AR84-F1
#
_cell.length_a   1.000
_cell.length_b   1.000
_cell.length_c   1.000
_cell.angle_alpha   90.00
_cell.angle_beta   90.00
_cell.angle_gamma   90.00
#
_symmetry.space_group_name_H-M   'P 1'
#
loop_
_entity.id
_entity.type
_entity.pdbx_description
1 polymer ?
#
loop_
_entity_poly.entity_id
_entity_poly.type
_entity_poly.pdbx_seq_one_letter_code
_entity_poly.pdbx_strand_id
1 'polypeptide(L)'
;MDDGALSLPAEDGLEAFAARSAALAALSEAVDAPIPAGWNPDDPLPAGIAGALERFFAAYDDYLAVVLRSQPTRCVAGCHHCCADNPRGSTGVELAWVARAAAVLPDAAAVADRARAAAARWTERLARLGSDDAAVAETKAARDLCPLLGADGRCRVYAARPVACRMFFALTAPDWCQQTHPRHPEARNPHFTPPWPAREMLMAVSARLGLGEAAGDLRTGLVERLGR
;
A
#
# COMPACT_ATOMS: atom_id res chain seq x y z
N MET A 1 -11.21 -0.26 -19.37
CA MET A 1 -9.74 -0.18 -19.20
C MET A 1 -9.24 -1.55 -19.56
N ASP A 2 -8.44 -1.65 -20.62
CA ASP A 2 -7.80 -2.90 -20.97
C ASP A 2 -6.82 -3.21 -19.84
N ASP A 3 -7.01 -4.30 -19.10
CA ASP A 3 -6.23 -4.67 -17.91
C ASP A 3 -4.78 -5.06 -18.27
N GLY A 4 -4.22 -4.52 -19.35
CA GLY A 4 -2.85 -4.74 -19.82
C GLY A 4 -2.42 -6.19 -19.63
N ALA A 5 -3.33 -7.13 -19.89
CA ALA A 5 -3.25 -8.48 -19.36
C ALA A 5 -2.07 -9.15 -20.05
N LEU A 6 -0.93 -9.14 -19.37
CA LEU A 6 0.25 -9.84 -19.82
C LEU A 6 -0.17 -11.30 -19.98
N SER A 7 -0.02 -11.83 -21.19
CA SER A 7 -0.31 -13.23 -21.46
C SER A 7 0.64 -14.08 -20.62
N LEU A 8 0.12 -14.69 -19.56
CA LEU A 8 0.86 -15.61 -18.71
C LEU A 8 0.91 -17.00 -19.39
N PRO A 9 1.97 -17.79 -19.20
CA PRO A 9 1.96 -19.21 -19.50
C PRO A 9 0.73 -19.90 -18.89
N ALA A 10 0.22 -20.97 -19.53
CA ALA A 10 -1.03 -21.61 -19.10
C ALA A 10 -1.00 -22.11 -17.64
N GLU A 11 0.14 -22.66 -17.19
CA GLU A 11 0.35 -23.14 -15.82
C GLU A 11 0.34 -21.98 -14.81
N ASP A 12 1.06 -20.90 -15.12
CA ASP A 12 1.02 -19.65 -14.34
C ASP A 12 -0.38 -19.04 -14.33
N GLY A 13 -1.16 -19.21 -15.39
CA GLY A 13 -2.54 -18.76 -15.47
C GLY A 13 -3.46 -19.42 -14.45
N LEU A 14 -3.32 -20.74 -14.23
CA LEU A 14 -4.12 -21.47 -13.25
C LEU A 14 -3.71 -21.11 -11.81
N GLU A 15 -2.41 -21.02 -11.53
CA GLU A 15 -1.90 -20.62 -10.21
C GLU A 15 -2.29 -19.16 -9.87
N ALA A 16 -2.15 -18.24 -10.83
CA ALA A 16 -2.58 -16.86 -10.68
C ALA A 16 -4.09 -16.76 -10.44
N PHE A 17 -4.89 -17.57 -11.14
CA PHE A 17 -6.32 -17.65 -10.93
C PHE A 17 -6.65 -18.13 -9.51
N ALA A 18 -6.02 -19.21 -9.04
CA ALA A 18 -6.24 -19.75 -7.70
C ALA A 18 -5.89 -18.71 -6.61
N ALA A 19 -4.74 -18.03 -6.73
CA ALA A 19 -4.32 -16.98 -5.81
C ALA A 19 -5.30 -15.78 -5.82
N ARG A 20 -5.77 -15.36 -7.01
CA ARG A 20 -6.81 -14.33 -7.14
C ARG A 20 -8.12 -14.73 -6.44
N SER A 21 -8.58 -15.96 -6.66
CA SER A 21 -9.80 -16.47 -6.02
C SER A 21 -9.66 -16.51 -4.49
N ALA A 22 -8.50 -16.94 -3.98
CA ALA A 22 -8.22 -16.94 -2.55
C ALA A 22 -8.24 -15.52 -1.96
N ALA A 23 -7.64 -14.54 -2.64
CA ALA A 23 -7.66 -13.15 -2.23
C ALA A 23 -9.10 -12.59 -2.14
N LEU A 24 -9.94 -12.86 -3.14
CA LEU A 24 -11.34 -12.44 -3.14
C LEU A 24 -12.18 -13.13 -2.06
N ALA A 25 -11.96 -14.43 -1.84
CA ALA A 25 -12.63 -15.17 -0.77
C ALA A 25 -12.31 -14.58 0.61
N ALA A 26 -11.04 -14.28 0.89
CA ALA A 26 -10.62 -13.64 2.13
C ALA A 26 -11.26 -12.25 2.33
N LEU A 27 -11.39 -11.45 1.27
CA LEU A 27 -12.10 -10.17 1.38
C LEU A 27 -13.61 -10.35 1.62
N SER A 28 -14.23 -11.38 1.04
CA SER A 28 -15.64 -11.67 1.30
C SER A 28 -15.84 -12.00 2.78
N GLU A 29 -14.96 -12.82 3.35
CA GLU A 29 -14.96 -13.10 4.79
C GLU A 29 -14.80 -11.82 5.63
N ALA A 30 -13.96 -10.87 5.22
CA ALA A 30 -13.82 -9.58 5.91
C ALA A 30 -15.11 -8.75 5.84
N VAL A 31 -15.79 -8.77 4.69
CA VAL A 31 -17.08 -8.09 4.49
C VAL A 31 -18.20 -8.70 5.33
N ASP A 32 -18.14 -10.00 5.62
CA ASP A 32 -19.16 -10.68 6.43
C ASP A 32 -18.78 -10.81 7.91
N ALA A 33 -17.51 -10.58 8.26
CA ALA A 33 -17.01 -10.74 9.61
C ALA A 33 -17.77 -9.83 10.60
N PRO A 34 -18.12 -10.35 11.80
CA PRO A 34 -18.85 -9.58 12.80
C PRO A 34 -17.97 -8.46 13.37
N ILE A 35 -18.61 -7.32 13.62
CA ILE A 35 -18.02 -6.20 14.36
C ILE A 35 -18.54 -6.28 15.80
N PRO A 36 -17.67 -6.35 16.83
CA PRO A 36 -18.11 -6.39 18.22
C PRO A 36 -19.00 -5.19 18.57
N ALA A 37 -20.03 -5.44 19.39
CA ALA A 37 -20.88 -4.37 19.88
C ALA A 37 -20.05 -3.33 20.66
N GLY A 38 -20.21 -2.05 20.32
CA GLY A 38 -19.47 -0.95 20.94
C GLY A 38 -18.06 -0.72 20.41
N TRP A 39 -17.61 -1.47 19.39
CA TRP A 39 -16.33 -1.21 18.73
C TRP A 39 -16.29 0.20 18.14
N ASN A 40 -15.15 0.87 18.30
CA ASN A 40 -14.88 2.22 17.81
C ASN A 40 -13.79 2.19 16.72
N PRO A 41 -13.82 3.10 15.72
CA PRO A 41 -12.71 3.32 14.77
C PRO A 41 -11.29 3.42 15.36
N ASP A 42 -11.16 3.78 16.63
CA ASP A 42 -9.88 3.91 17.33
C ASP A 42 -9.43 2.61 18.01
N ASP A 43 -10.32 1.62 18.13
CA ASP A 43 -9.96 0.29 18.64
C ASP A 43 -9.15 -0.50 17.60
N PRO A 44 -8.37 -1.51 18.04
CA PRO A 44 -7.78 -2.48 17.13
C PRO A 44 -8.83 -3.09 16.19
N LEU A 45 -8.42 -3.41 14.96
CA LEU A 45 -9.29 -4.09 14.00
C LEU A 45 -9.88 -5.36 14.63
N PRO A 46 -11.18 -5.63 14.46
CA PRO A 46 -11.80 -6.85 14.93
C PRO A 46 -11.03 -8.08 14.43
N ALA A 47 -10.80 -9.08 15.29
CA ALA A 47 -9.92 -10.20 15.00
C ALA A 47 -10.30 -10.95 13.70
N GLY A 48 -11.60 -11.11 13.43
CA GLY A 48 -12.09 -11.72 12.19
C GLY A 48 -11.68 -10.94 10.94
N ILE A 49 -11.81 -9.61 10.97
CA ILE A 49 -11.41 -8.72 9.88
C ILE A 49 -9.89 -8.71 9.74
N ALA A 50 -9.16 -8.60 10.85
CA ALA A 50 -7.71 -8.61 10.84
C ALA A 50 -7.14 -9.91 10.24
N GLY A 51 -7.67 -11.07 10.62
CA GLY A 51 -7.25 -12.36 10.05
C GLY A 51 -7.62 -12.51 8.58
N ALA A 52 -8.76 -11.97 8.16
CA ALA A 52 -9.18 -11.96 6.76
C ALA A 52 -8.27 -11.06 5.89
N LEU A 53 -7.87 -9.89 6.39
CA LEU A 53 -6.91 -9.01 5.72
C LEU A 53 -5.52 -9.65 5.59
N GLU A 54 -5.06 -10.35 6.62
CA GLU A 54 -3.81 -11.10 6.58
C GLU A 54 -3.81 -12.14 5.45
N ARG A 55 -4.89 -12.94 5.36
CA ARG A 55 -5.09 -13.91 4.27
C ARG A 55 -5.18 -13.24 2.91
N PHE A 56 -5.91 -12.13 2.80
CA PHE A 56 -6.00 -11.37 1.54
C PHE A 56 -4.62 -10.92 1.07
N PHE A 57 -3.83 -10.29 1.94
CA PHE A 57 -2.51 -9.78 1.56
C PHE A 57 -1.52 -10.89 1.25
N ALA A 58 -1.57 -12.02 1.96
CA ALA A 58 -0.78 -13.20 1.64
C ALA A 58 -1.13 -13.76 0.26
N ALA A 59 -2.43 -13.98 -0.02
CA ALA A 59 -2.89 -14.45 -1.32
C ALA A 59 -2.58 -13.46 -2.46
N TYR A 60 -2.58 -12.16 -2.17
CA TYR A 60 -2.18 -11.15 -3.14
C TYR A 60 -0.67 -11.18 -3.41
N ASP A 61 0.16 -11.39 -2.39
CA ASP A 61 1.60 -11.62 -2.58
C ASP A 61 1.87 -12.89 -3.40
N ASP A 62 1.12 -13.97 -3.18
CA ASP A 62 1.21 -15.20 -3.97
C ASP A 62 0.85 -14.94 -5.44
N TYR A 63 -0.23 -14.20 -5.70
CA TYR A 63 -0.60 -13.77 -7.05
C TYR A 63 0.52 -12.94 -7.71
N LEU A 64 1.09 -11.98 -6.98
CA LEU A 64 2.19 -11.16 -7.49
C LEU A 64 3.42 -12.00 -7.77
N ALA A 65 3.77 -12.95 -6.90
CA ALA A 65 4.86 -13.88 -7.11
C ALA A 65 4.70 -14.62 -8.44
N VAL A 66 3.51 -15.17 -8.71
CA VAL A 66 3.20 -15.84 -9.99
C VAL A 66 3.39 -14.93 -11.19
N VAL A 67 2.74 -13.77 -11.18
CA VAL A 67 2.76 -12.84 -12.32
C VAL A 67 4.19 -12.37 -12.62
N LEU A 68 4.96 -12.08 -11.57
CA LEU A 68 6.30 -11.52 -11.69
C LEU A 68 7.36 -12.55 -12.10
N ARG A 69 7.11 -13.87 -12.02
CA ARG A 69 8.06 -14.90 -12.52
C ARG A 69 8.38 -14.72 -13.99
N SER A 70 7.40 -14.28 -14.77
CA SER A 70 7.52 -14.05 -16.21
C SER A 70 8.09 -12.66 -16.56
N GLN A 71 8.36 -11.83 -15.56
CA GLN A 71 8.75 -10.43 -15.74
C GLN A 71 10.21 -10.20 -15.33
N PRO A 72 10.96 -9.31 -16.01
CA PRO A 72 12.33 -8.97 -15.63
C PRO A 72 12.36 -8.01 -14.42
N THR A 73 11.64 -8.36 -13.35
CA THR A 73 11.44 -7.53 -12.16
C THR A 73 12.77 -7.30 -11.45
N ARG A 74 13.08 -6.02 -11.19
CA ARG A 74 14.30 -5.58 -10.47
C ARG A 74 14.00 -5.09 -9.05
N CYS A 75 12.74 -4.98 -8.68
CA CYS A 75 12.33 -4.66 -7.31
C CYS A 75 12.66 -5.81 -6.36
N VAL A 76 13.27 -5.45 -5.22
CA VAL A 76 13.55 -6.36 -4.11
C VAL A 76 13.22 -5.67 -2.79
N ALA A 77 12.98 -6.44 -1.73
CA ALA A 77 12.84 -5.87 -0.39
C ALA A 77 14.10 -5.08 -0.01
N GLY A 78 13.94 -3.79 0.30
CA GLY A 78 15.05 -2.85 0.53
C GLY A 78 15.29 -1.85 -0.62
N CYS A 79 14.73 -2.11 -1.81
CA CYS A 79 14.56 -1.08 -2.82
C CYS A 79 13.54 -0.05 -2.30
N HIS A 80 13.99 1.16 -1.99
CA HIS A 80 13.20 2.18 -1.31
C HIS A 80 12.88 3.39 -2.21
N HIS A 81 13.05 3.27 -3.53
CA HIS A 81 12.77 4.37 -4.46
C HIS A 81 11.28 4.77 -4.43
N CYS A 82 10.36 3.81 -4.38
CA CYS A 82 8.93 4.10 -4.25
C CYS A 82 8.53 4.63 -2.85
N CYS A 83 9.41 4.53 -1.84
CA CYS A 83 9.11 5.04 -0.51
C CYS A 83 9.10 6.58 -0.44
N ALA A 84 9.52 7.26 -1.51
CA ALA A 84 9.39 8.72 -1.66
C ALA A 84 8.07 9.15 -2.35
N ASP A 85 7.26 8.22 -2.87
CA ASP A 85 6.11 8.54 -3.73
C ASP A 85 4.85 9.01 -2.98
N ASN A 86 4.82 8.85 -1.66
CA ASN A 86 3.60 8.96 -0.84
C ASN A 86 2.42 8.16 -1.43
N PRO A 87 2.36 6.83 -1.19
CA PRO A 87 1.39 5.97 -1.85
C PRO A 87 -0.05 6.43 -1.56
N ARG A 88 -0.73 6.81 -2.65
CA ARG A 88 -2.14 7.26 -2.66
C ARG A 88 -3.08 6.09 -2.93
N GLY A 89 -4.35 6.25 -2.54
CA GLY A 89 -5.41 5.28 -2.85
C GLY A 89 -5.47 4.06 -1.92
N SER A 90 -4.79 4.11 -0.76
CA SER A 90 -4.99 3.13 0.31
C SER A 90 -6.32 3.40 1.01
N THR A 91 -7.11 2.36 1.26
CA THR A 91 -8.40 2.46 1.96
C THR A 91 -8.22 2.64 3.48
N GLY A 92 -9.27 3.09 4.18
CA GLY A 92 -9.23 3.28 5.64
C GLY A 92 -8.85 2.00 6.41
N VAL A 93 -9.35 0.84 5.98
CA VAL A 93 -9.01 -0.45 6.59
C VAL A 93 -7.55 -0.84 6.35
N GLU A 94 -6.99 -0.54 5.19
CA GLU A 94 -5.57 -0.77 4.92
C GLU A 94 -4.68 0.14 5.76
N LEU A 95 -5.08 1.39 5.95
CA LEU A 95 -4.36 2.34 6.80
C LEU A 95 -4.38 1.90 8.27
N ALA A 96 -5.53 1.42 8.77
CA ALA A 96 -5.63 0.82 10.10
C ALA A 96 -4.75 -0.45 10.23
N TRP A 97 -4.70 -1.28 9.19
CA TRP A 97 -3.84 -2.46 9.13
C TRP A 97 -2.35 -2.10 9.22
N VAL A 98 -1.90 -1.12 8.44
CA VAL A 98 -0.51 -0.63 8.48
C VAL A 98 -0.20 0.00 9.84
N ALA A 99 -1.10 0.83 10.37
CA ALA A 99 -0.93 1.48 11.67
C ALA A 99 -0.80 0.46 12.80
N ARG A 100 -1.61 -0.62 12.79
CA ARG A 100 -1.47 -1.73 13.74
C ARG A 100 -0.07 -2.34 13.72
N ALA A 101 0.50 -2.57 12.54
CA ALA A 101 1.85 -3.09 12.41
C ALA A 101 2.92 -2.08 12.84
N ALA A 102 2.68 -0.78 12.63
CA ALA A 102 3.58 0.28 13.04
C ALA A 102 3.57 0.51 14.56
N ALA A 103 2.42 0.35 15.22
CA ALA A 103 2.24 0.57 16.66
C ALA A 103 3.04 -0.41 17.53
N VAL A 104 3.38 -1.59 17.00
CA VAL A 104 4.20 -2.59 17.72
C VAL A 104 5.70 -2.44 17.48
N LEU A 105 6.13 -1.44 16.68
CA LEU A 105 7.55 -1.16 16.49
C LEU A 105 8.17 -0.60 17.79
N PRO A 106 9.44 -0.94 18.11
CA PRO A 106 10.11 -0.41 19.31
C PRO A 106 10.17 1.12 19.39
N ASP A 107 10.12 1.81 18.25
CA ASP A 107 10.14 3.26 18.12
C ASP A 107 8.81 3.83 17.60
N ALA A 108 7.66 3.21 17.89
CA ALA A 108 6.35 3.61 17.38
C ALA A 108 6.04 5.11 17.58
N ALA A 109 6.40 5.70 18.72
CA ALA A 109 6.24 7.14 18.96
C ALA A 109 7.05 7.99 17.95
N ALA A 110 8.29 7.60 17.67
CA ALA A 110 9.12 8.29 16.68
C ALA A 110 8.60 8.09 15.25
N VAL A 111 7.96 6.94 14.95
CA VAL A 111 7.23 6.74 13.68
C VAL A 111 6.08 7.73 13.56
N ALA A 112 5.27 7.89 14.62
CA ALA A 112 4.17 8.84 14.64
C ALA A 112 4.65 10.28 14.43
N ASP A 113 5.76 10.68 15.06
CA ASP A 113 6.37 12.00 14.86
C ASP A 113 6.84 12.21 13.42
N ARG A 114 7.51 11.22 12.82
CA ARG A 114 7.92 11.28 11.41
C ARG A 114 6.70 11.36 10.48
N ALA A 115 5.63 10.62 10.79
CA ALA A 115 4.38 10.69 10.03
C ALA A 115 3.74 12.08 10.12
N ARG A 116 3.67 12.67 11.32
CA ARG A 116 3.16 14.05 11.51
C ARG A 116 3.97 15.06 10.72
N ALA A 117 5.30 14.99 10.80
CA ALA A 117 6.17 15.88 10.04
C ALA A 117 6.02 15.70 8.53
N ALA A 118 5.88 14.45 8.05
CA ALA A 118 5.70 14.15 6.63
C ALA A 118 4.32 14.59 6.09
N ALA A 119 3.27 14.46 6.90
CA ALA A 119 1.93 14.97 6.58
C ALA A 119 1.90 16.50 6.56
N ALA A 120 2.54 17.18 7.53
CA ALA A 120 2.64 18.64 7.53
C ALA A 120 3.35 19.17 6.28
N ARG A 121 4.49 18.56 5.89
CA ARG A 121 5.19 18.90 4.63
C ARG A 121 4.30 18.67 3.41
N TRP A 122 3.51 17.59 3.40
CA TRP A 122 2.59 17.30 2.32
C TRP A 122 1.50 18.38 2.20
N THR A 123 0.85 18.73 3.32
CA THR A 123 -0.16 19.81 3.37
C THR A 123 0.41 21.14 2.90
N GLU A 124 1.62 21.49 3.33
CA GLU A 124 2.32 22.72 2.89
C GLU A 124 2.57 22.72 1.38
N ARG A 125 3.09 21.61 0.83
CA ARG A 125 3.30 21.47 -0.63
C ARG A 125 2.01 21.60 -1.39
N LEU A 126 0.95 20.90 -0.95
CA LEU A 126 -0.35 20.95 -1.61
C LEU A 126 -0.93 22.36 -1.61
N ALA A 127 -0.87 23.06 -0.47
CA ALA A 127 -1.32 24.44 -0.35
C ALA A 127 -0.52 25.40 -1.25
N ARG A 128 0.80 25.23 -1.33
CA ARG A 128 1.68 26.09 -2.15
C ARG A 128 1.52 25.83 -3.65
N LEU A 129 1.38 24.57 -4.06
CA LEU A 129 1.37 24.18 -5.47
C LEU A 129 -0.04 24.15 -6.07
N GLY A 130 -1.09 24.03 -5.24
CA GLY A 130 -2.48 23.96 -5.68
C GLY A 130 -2.82 22.74 -6.55
N SER A 131 -1.92 21.76 -6.61
CA SER A 131 -2.06 20.56 -7.43
C SER A 131 -1.44 19.36 -6.72
N ASP A 132 -2.26 18.32 -6.60
CA ASP A 132 -1.92 17.02 -6.06
C ASP A 132 -0.74 16.38 -6.81
N ASP A 133 -0.76 16.41 -8.15
CA ASP A 133 0.30 15.80 -8.97
C ASP A 133 1.61 16.59 -8.87
N ALA A 134 1.54 17.92 -8.80
CA ALA A 134 2.72 18.74 -8.54
C ALA A 134 3.30 18.46 -7.14
N ALA A 135 2.45 18.32 -6.12
CA ALA A 135 2.88 17.99 -4.76
C ALA A 135 3.50 16.59 -4.67
N VAL A 136 2.96 15.61 -5.41
CA VAL A 136 3.56 14.28 -5.55
C VAL A 136 4.94 14.40 -6.20
N ALA A 137 5.06 15.06 -7.36
CA ALA A 137 6.33 15.21 -8.06
C ALA A 137 7.40 15.88 -7.18
N GLU A 138 7.04 16.93 -6.45
CA GLU A 138 7.98 17.59 -5.54
C GLU A 138 8.35 16.71 -4.35
N THR A 139 7.41 15.95 -3.79
CA THR A 139 7.67 14.99 -2.71
C THR A 139 8.68 13.92 -3.13
N LYS A 140 8.56 13.43 -4.37
CA LYS A 140 9.52 12.49 -4.98
C LYS A 140 10.88 13.12 -5.18
N ALA A 141 10.94 14.31 -5.79
CA ALA A 141 12.17 15.03 -6.05
C ALA A 141 12.93 15.37 -4.76
N ALA A 142 12.21 15.77 -3.71
CA ALA A 142 12.78 16.05 -2.39
C ALA A 142 13.19 14.80 -1.61
N ARG A 143 12.92 13.60 -2.15
CA ARG A 143 13.12 12.31 -1.47
C ARG A 143 12.54 12.30 -0.06
N ASP A 144 11.34 12.82 0.09
CA ASP A 144 10.66 12.82 1.39
C ASP A 144 10.23 11.38 1.72
N LEU A 145 11.04 10.66 2.51
CA LEU A 145 10.90 9.22 2.69
C LEU A 145 9.73 8.84 3.60
N CYS A 146 9.16 7.66 3.35
CA CYS A 146 8.12 7.06 4.17
C CYS A 146 8.54 6.94 5.65
N PRO A 147 7.68 7.33 6.62
CA PRO A 147 7.97 7.25 8.07
C PRO A 147 8.31 5.84 8.58
N LEU A 148 7.88 4.81 7.85
CA LEU A 148 8.05 3.39 8.18
C LEU A 148 9.37 2.80 7.68
N LEU A 149 10.16 3.58 6.93
CA LEU A 149 11.46 3.16 6.42
C LEU A 149 12.49 3.13 7.55
N GLY A 150 13.22 2.03 7.67
CA GLY A 150 14.35 1.88 8.59
C GLY A 150 15.59 2.62 8.10
N ALA A 151 16.55 2.80 9.00
CA ALA A 151 17.84 3.42 8.69
C ALA A 151 18.66 2.63 7.66
N ASP A 152 18.40 1.33 7.54
CA ASP A 152 18.96 0.42 6.54
C ASP A 152 18.25 0.49 5.17
N GLY A 153 17.28 1.39 5.01
CA GLY A 153 16.49 1.51 3.78
C GLY A 153 15.46 0.40 3.59
N ARG A 154 15.17 -0.42 4.61
CA ARG A 154 14.14 -1.47 4.55
C ARG A 154 12.85 -1.00 5.19
N CYS A 155 11.70 -1.33 4.60
CA CYS A 155 10.41 -1.04 5.22
C CYS A 155 10.24 -1.95 6.46
N ARG A 156 10.00 -1.34 7.63
CA ARG A 156 9.92 -2.09 8.90
C ARG A 156 8.58 -2.80 9.11
N VAL A 157 7.61 -2.52 8.24
CA VAL A 157 6.29 -3.19 8.19
C VAL A 157 6.02 -3.77 6.79
N TYR A 158 7.05 -4.30 6.13
CA TYR A 158 6.98 -4.75 4.72
C TYR A 158 5.82 -5.72 4.45
N ALA A 159 5.53 -6.64 5.37
CA ALA A 159 4.42 -7.60 5.26
C ALA A 159 3.04 -6.94 5.42
N ALA A 160 2.95 -5.76 6.03
CA ALA A 160 1.70 -5.04 6.24
C ALA A 160 1.44 -3.94 5.20
N ARG A 161 2.27 -3.84 4.16
CA ARG A 161 2.12 -2.82 3.10
C ARG A 161 0.71 -2.84 2.49
N PRO A 162 0.11 -1.68 2.19
CA PRO A 162 -1.19 -1.62 1.50
C PRO A 162 -1.06 -2.05 0.03
N VAL A 163 -2.18 -2.25 -0.65
CA VAL A 163 -2.24 -2.58 -2.09
C VAL A 163 -1.43 -1.58 -2.92
N ALA A 164 -1.57 -0.28 -2.63
CA ALA A 164 -0.84 0.79 -3.31
C ALA A 164 0.69 0.66 -3.20
N CYS A 165 1.20 -0.02 -2.18
CA CYS A 165 2.64 -0.29 -2.02
C CYS A 165 3.09 -1.63 -2.64
N ARG A 166 2.13 -2.50 -3.00
CA ARG A 166 2.39 -3.84 -3.53
C ARG A 166 2.28 -3.88 -5.05
N MET A 167 1.48 -3.01 -5.67
CA MET A 167 1.16 -3.11 -7.09
C MET A 167 2.24 -2.55 -8.05
N PHE A 168 3.20 -1.76 -7.57
CA PHE A 168 4.21 -1.11 -8.43
C PHE A 168 5.52 -1.89 -8.44
N PHE A 169 6.03 -2.21 -9.64
CA PHE A 169 7.31 -2.89 -9.82
C PHE A 169 8.13 -2.24 -10.92
N ALA A 170 9.44 -2.17 -10.74
CA ALA A 170 10.39 -1.76 -11.76
C ALA A 170 10.83 -2.98 -12.59
N LEU A 171 10.67 -2.89 -13.91
CA LEU A 171 11.24 -3.85 -14.87
C LEU A 171 12.60 -3.39 -15.41
N THR A 172 12.95 -2.12 -15.19
CA THR A 172 14.25 -1.50 -15.48
C THR A 172 15.11 -1.41 -14.22
N ALA A 173 16.33 -0.88 -14.33
CA ALA A 173 17.18 -0.65 -13.17
C ALA A 173 16.44 0.22 -12.12
N PRO A 174 16.44 -0.14 -10.82
CA PRO A 174 15.60 0.51 -9.83
C PRO A 174 15.87 2.01 -9.62
N ASP A 175 17.11 2.44 -9.86
CA ASP A 175 17.51 3.85 -9.77
C ASP A 175 16.80 4.74 -10.80
N TRP A 176 16.32 4.18 -11.92
CA TRP A 176 15.53 4.92 -12.92
C TRP A 176 14.15 5.30 -12.39
N CYS A 177 13.67 4.69 -11.30
CA CYS A 177 12.45 5.13 -10.64
C CYS A 177 12.58 6.53 -10.03
N GLN A 178 13.80 7.04 -9.84
CA GLN A 178 14.03 8.40 -9.38
C GLN A 178 13.78 9.39 -10.52
N GLN A 179 12.91 10.37 -10.30
CA GLN A 179 12.56 11.38 -11.32
C GLN A 179 13.76 12.20 -11.82
N THR A 180 14.79 12.33 -10.99
CA THR A 180 16.03 13.05 -11.31
C THR A 180 17.03 12.21 -12.11
N HIS A 181 16.79 10.90 -12.27
CA HIS A 181 17.68 10.03 -13.03
C HIS A 181 17.57 10.34 -14.54
N PRO A 182 18.68 10.43 -15.30
CA PRO A 182 18.65 10.75 -16.73
C PRO A 182 17.77 9.83 -17.58
N ARG A 183 17.65 8.56 -17.15
CA ARG A 183 16.83 7.53 -17.81
C ARG A 183 15.43 7.33 -17.20
N HIS A 184 14.98 8.24 -16.32
CA HIS A 184 13.62 8.16 -15.78
C HIS A 184 12.52 8.08 -16.85
N PRO A 185 12.59 8.83 -17.98
CA PRO A 185 11.60 8.71 -19.05
C PRO A 185 11.54 7.31 -19.70
N GLU A 186 12.58 6.48 -19.52
CA GLU A 186 12.66 5.11 -20.02
C GLU A 186 12.28 4.07 -18.96
N ALA A 187 11.98 4.49 -17.72
CA ALA A 187 11.63 3.60 -16.63
C ALA A 187 10.35 2.84 -16.93
N ARG A 188 10.39 1.50 -16.79
CA ARG A 188 9.23 0.63 -17.02
C ARG A 188 8.67 0.15 -15.70
N ASN A 189 7.60 0.81 -15.24
CA ASN A 189 7.02 0.57 -13.92
C ASN A 189 5.55 0.14 -14.02
N PRO A 190 5.24 -1.09 -14.48
CA PRO A 190 3.86 -1.56 -14.57
C PRO A 190 3.18 -1.63 -13.21
N HIS A 191 1.85 -1.54 -13.25
CA HIS A 191 0.99 -1.72 -12.09
C HIS A 191 0.30 -3.09 -12.20
N PHE A 192 0.55 -3.96 -11.25
CA PHE A 192 -0.19 -5.22 -11.11
C PHE A 192 -1.25 -5.02 -10.05
N THR A 193 -2.47 -4.69 -10.47
CA THR A 193 -3.60 -4.48 -9.57
C THR A 193 -4.09 -5.79 -8.95
N PRO A 194 -4.70 -5.74 -7.76
CA PRO A 194 -5.44 -6.89 -7.23
C PRO A 194 -6.63 -7.19 -8.14
N PRO A 195 -7.17 -8.44 -8.11
CA PRO A 195 -8.32 -8.80 -8.91
C PRO A 195 -9.52 -7.91 -8.60
N TRP A 196 -10.30 -7.52 -9.61
CA TRP A 196 -11.62 -6.97 -9.38
C TRP A 196 -12.53 -8.02 -8.73
N PRO A 197 -13.36 -7.70 -7.71
CA PRO A 197 -13.65 -6.39 -7.12
C PRO A 197 -12.92 -6.09 -5.79
N ALA A 198 -11.64 -6.50 -5.63
CA ALA A 198 -10.95 -6.43 -4.34
C ALA A 198 -10.92 -5.02 -3.71
N ARG A 199 -10.74 -3.98 -4.54
CA ARG A 199 -10.70 -2.58 -4.04
C ARG A 199 -12.05 -2.16 -3.49
N GLU A 200 -13.13 -2.47 -4.19
CA GLU A 200 -14.50 -2.19 -3.78
C GLU A 200 -14.84 -2.91 -2.47
N MET A 201 -14.35 -4.13 -2.30
CA MET A 201 -14.53 -4.89 -1.06
C MET A 201 -13.75 -4.26 0.12
N LEU A 202 -12.51 -3.83 -0.10
CA LEU A 202 -11.73 -3.09 0.92
C LEU A 202 -12.41 -1.77 1.32
N MET A 203 -13.00 -1.06 0.35
CA MET A 203 -13.81 0.14 0.62
C MET A 203 -15.08 -0.20 1.40
N ALA A 204 -15.76 -1.30 1.07
CA ALA A 204 -16.94 -1.76 1.81
C ALA A 204 -16.60 -2.10 3.27
N VAL A 205 -15.48 -2.78 3.53
CA VAL A 205 -15.00 -3.04 4.90
C VAL A 205 -14.69 -1.72 5.62
N SER A 206 -14.02 -0.77 4.95
CA SER A 206 -13.73 0.55 5.53
C SER A 206 -15.00 1.31 5.92
N ALA A 207 -16.03 1.28 5.07
CA ALA A 207 -17.32 1.91 5.32
C ALA A 207 -18.06 1.27 6.50
N ARG A 208 -18.08 -0.07 6.58
CA ARG A 208 -18.69 -0.82 7.71
C ARG A 208 -18.03 -0.47 9.05
N LEU A 209 -16.73 -0.22 9.04
CA LEU A 209 -15.94 0.17 10.21
C LEU A 209 -15.93 1.69 10.46
N GLY A 210 -16.64 2.50 9.69
CA GLY A 210 -16.63 3.95 9.85
C GLY A 210 -15.22 4.58 9.76
N LEU A 211 -14.29 3.96 9.02
CA LEU A 211 -12.89 4.39 8.95
C LEU A 211 -12.65 5.59 8.00
N GLY A 212 -13.72 6.28 7.60
CA GLY A 212 -13.70 7.35 6.61
C GLY A 212 -13.50 6.85 5.18
N GLU A 213 -13.70 7.74 4.20
CA GLU A 213 -13.17 7.51 2.85
C GLU A 213 -11.63 7.51 2.93
N ALA A 214 -10.98 6.76 2.04
CA ALA A 214 -9.52 6.68 1.92
C ALA A 214 -8.89 8.06 2.15
N ALA A 215 -8.04 8.21 3.17
CA ALA A 215 -7.44 9.49 3.61
C ALA A 215 -6.47 10.12 2.58
N GLY A 216 -6.67 9.89 1.28
CA GLY A 216 -5.86 10.35 0.17
C GLY A 216 -4.54 9.61 0.05
N ASP A 217 -3.83 9.44 1.17
CA ASP A 217 -2.45 8.96 1.23
C ASP A 217 -2.06 8.28 2.56
N LEU A 218 -0.98 7.50 2.49
CA LEU A 218 -0.46 6.73 3.63
C LEU A 218 -0.01 7.59 4.82
N ARG A 219 0.55 8.78 4.60
CA ARG A 219 1.14 9.59 5.69
C ARG A 219 0.04 10.18 6.55
N THR A 220 -0.97 10.77 5.92
CA THR A 220 -2.15 11.31 6.60
C THR A 220 -2.86 10.20 7.40
N GLY A 221 -3.07 9.03 6.76
CA GLY A 221 -3.64 7.88 7.44
C GLY A 221 -2.83 7.39 8.65
N LEU A 222 -1.50 7.38 8.57
CA LEU A 222 -0.66 7.02 9.72
C LEU A 222 -0.79 8.03 10.86
N VAL A 223 -0.88 9.33 10.57
CA VAL A 223 -1.08 10.36 11.61
C VAL A 223 -2.40 10.16 12.34
N GLU A 224 -3.48 9.94 11.59
CA GLU A 224 -4.81 9.74 12.15
C GLU A 224 -4.89 8.51 13.06
N ARG A 225 -4.06 7.49 12.81
CA ARG A 225 -4.15 6.17 13.48
C ARG A 225 -3.08 5.94 14.55
N LEU A 226 -1.91 6.56 14.42
CA LEU A 226 -0.84 6.47 15.42
C LEU A 226 -0.81 7.66 16.38
N GLY A 227 -1.46 8.78 16.02
CA GLY A 227 -1.49 9.99 16.83
C GLY A 227 -2.60 10.01 17.89
N ARG A 228 -3.37 8.92 18.01
CA ARG A 228 -4.46 8.75 18.98
C ARG A 228 -3.99 7.92 20.16
#